data_AF-A0A0J0Y3A6-F1
#
_entry.id   AF-A0A0J0Y3A6-F1
#
_cell.length_a   1.000
_cell.length_b   1.000
_cell.length_c   1.000
_cell.angle_alpha   90.00
_cell.angle_beta   90.00
_cell.angle_gamma   90.00
#
_symmetry.space_group_name_H-M   'P 1'
#
loop_
_entity.id
_entity.type
_entity.pdbx_description
1 polymer ?
#
loop_
_entity_poly.entity_id
_entity_poly.type
_entity_poly.pdbx_seq_one_letter_code
_entity_poly.pdbx_strand_id
1 'polypeptide(L)'
;MKGSELIAEEISQLKNSLNKLTGIANSLLELFTNVELMDKPQVMDMLKVSDSTYKRLVKDEVLKPMKLLGGDRFYKKDVLDALELSRKKGKL
;
A
#
# COMPACT_ATOMS: atom_id res chain seq x y z
N MET A 1 -7.58 25.71 45.39
CA MET A 1 -6.76 24.51 45.14
C MET A 1 -7.46 23.47 44.25
N LYS A 2 -8.79 23.29 44.28
CA LYS A 2 -9.50 22.33 43.40
C LYS A 2 -9.43 22.62 41.90
N GLY A 3 -9.36 23.89 41.49
CA GLY A 3 -9.34 24.26 40.06
C GLY A 3 -8.05 23.88 39.33
N SER A 4 -6.90 23.95 40.02
CA SER A 4 -5.61 23.56 39.44
C SER A 4 -5.47 22.04 39.27
N GLU A 5 -6.14 21.25 40.11
CA GLU A 5 -6.17 19.79 40.01
C GLU A 5 -7.03 19.33 38.82
N LEU A 6 -8.20 19.95 38.60
CA LEU A 6 -9.05 19.70 37.45
C LEU A 6 -8.35 20.00 36.12
N ILE A 7 -7.65 21.14 36.03
CA ILE A 7 -6.86 21.50 34.84
C ILE A 7 -5.73 20.49 34.60
N ALA A 8 -5.05 20.04 35.65
CA ALA A 8 -3.98 19.05 35.51
C ALA A 8 -4.51 17.69 35.01
N GLU A 9 -5.71 17.30 35.46
CA GLU A 9 -6.37 16.07 35.02
C GLU A 9 -6.81 16.15 33.55
N GLU A 10 -7.41 17.27 33.13
CA GLU A 10 -7.75 17.51 31.72
C GLU A 10 -6.51 17.51 30.81
N ILE A 11 -5.42 18.14 31.24
CA ILE A 11 -4.14 18.12 30.50
C ILE A 11 -3.60 16.70 30.38
N SER A 12 -3.73 15.88 31.43
CA SER A 12 -3.32 14.46 31.40
C SER A 12 -4.14 13.66 30.39
N GLN A 13 -5.46 13.85 30.38
CA GLN A 13 -6.35 13.20 29.42
C GLN A 13 -6.04 13.62 27.97
N LEU A 14 -5.78 14.91 27.73
CA LEU A 14 -5.39 15.42 26.42
C LEU A 14 -4.08 14.80 25.92
N LYS A 15 -3.06 14.68 26.79
CA LYS A 15 -1.80 14.02 26.44
C LYS A 15 -1.99 12.56 26.05
N ASN A 16 -2.83 11.83 26.78
CA ASN A 16 -3.14 10.44 26.46
C ASN A 16 -3.85 10.30 25.11
N SER A 17 -4.79 11.18 24.81
CA SER A 17 -5.47 11.22 23.51
C SER A 17 -4.49 11.56 22.38
N LEU A 18 -3.60 12.53 22.58
CA LEU A 18 -2.56 12.88 21.61
C LEU A 18 -1.64 11.70 21.33
N ASN A 19 -1.18 10.98 22.36
CA ASN A 19 -0.33 9.80 22.18
C ASN A 19 -1.02 8.70 21.36
N LYS A 20 -2.32 8.48 21.59
CA LYS A 20 -3.11 7.53 20.78
C LYS A 20 -3.18 7.97 19.31
N LEU A 21 -3.43 9.26 19.05
CA LEU A 21 -3.46 9.80 17.69
C LEU A 21 -2.10 9.65 16.99
N THR A 22 -1.01 9.92 17.70
CA THR A 22 0.36 9.73 17.17
C THR A 22 0.61 8.25 16.81
N GLY A 23 0.18 7.31 17.65
CA GLY A 23 0.27 5.88 17.35
C GLY A 23 -0.48 5.50 16.07
N ILE A 24 -1.71 5.99 15.91
CA ILE A 24 -2.53 5.76 14.70
C ILE A 24 -1.84 6.36 13.46
N ALA A 25 -1.33 7.58 13.57
CA ALA A 25 -0.65 8.26 12.47
C ALA A 25 0.58 7.47 11.99
N ASN A 26 1.38 6.92 12.93
CA ASN A 26 2.55 6.11 12.58
C ASN A 26 2.16 4.80 11.90
N SER A 27 1.15 4.09 12.39
CA SER A 27 0.65 2.88 11.73
C SER A 27 0.10 3.16 10.33
N LEU A 28 -0.60 4.29 10.14
CA LEU A 28 -1.03 4.73 8.82
C LEU A 28 0.17 5.05 7.93
N LEU A 29 1.15 5.77 8.44
CA LEU A 29 2.37 6.11 7.71
C LEU A 29 3.06 4.83 7.20
N GLU A 30 3.22 3.81 8.04
CA GLU A 30 3.79 2.51 7.66
C GLU A 30 2.98 1.81 6.56
N LEU A 31 1.66 1.89 6.57
CA LEU A 31 0.82 1.35 5.50
C LEU A 31 1.02 2.09 4.17
N PHE A 32 1.22 3.41 4.20
CA PHE A 32 1.40 4.24 3.01
C PHE A 32 2.85 4.28 2.48
N THR A 33 3.87 4.17 3.33
CA THR A 33 5.27 4.15 2.89
C THR A 33 5.66 2.83 2.24
N ASN A 34 4.91 1.76 2.48
CA ASN A 34 5.08 0.47 1.79
C ASN A 34 4.43 0.42 0.40
N VAL A 35 3.93 1.55 -0.10
CA VAL A 35 3.35 1.67 -1.43
C VAL A 35 4.48 1.77 -2.46
N GLU A 36 5.16 0.65 -2.68
CA GLU A 36 6.22 0.52 -3.67
C GLU A 36 5.57 0.51 -5.07
N LEU A 37 5.83 1.57 -5.83
CA LEU A 37 5.44 1.68 -7.23
C LEU A 37 6.49 1.00 -8.10
N MET A 38 6.04 0.01 -8.87
CA MET A 38 6.86 -0.74 -9.81
C MET A 38 6.58 -0.28 -11.23
N ASP A 39 7.63 -0.27 -12.04
CA ASP A 39 7.54 -0.11 -13.47
C ASP A 39 7.40 -1.45 -14.20
N LYS A 40 7.14 -1.39 -15.51
CA LYS A 40 6.99 -2.60 -16.33
C LYS A 40 8.21 -3.53 -16.24
N PRO A 41 9.46 -3.08 -16.43
CA PRO A 41 10.65 -3.92 -16.22
C PRO A 41 10.67 -4.64 -14.87
N GLN A 42 10.42 -3.92 -13.78
CA GLN A 42 10.39 -4.47 -12.42
C GLN A 42 9.28 -5.51 -12.25
N VAL A 43 8.09 -5.26 -12.81
CA VAL A 43 6.96 -6.22 -12.76
C VAL A 43 7.29 -7.49 -13.54
N MET A 44 7.89 -7.37 -14.72
CA MET A 44 8.31 -8.53 -15.53
C MET A 44 9.36 -9.37 -14.82
N ASP A 45 10.35 -8.72 -14.19
CA ASP A 45 11.40 -9.40 -13.44
C ASP A 45 10.83 -10.13 -12.20
N MET A 46 9.97 -9.47 -11.44
CA MET A 46 9.31 -10.05 -10.26
C MET A 46 8.46 -11.28 -10.62
N LEU A 47 7.71 -11.21 -11.71
CA LEU A 47 6.87 -12.31 -12.18
C LEU A 47 7.65 -13.36 -13.00
N LYS A 48 8.91 -13.07 -13.36
CA LYS A 48 9.75 -13.88 -14.26
C LYS A 48 9.06 -14.20 -15.59
N VAL A 49 8.39 -13.21 -16.18
CA VAL A 49 7.62 -13.36 -17.42
C VAL A 49 8.25 -12.57 -18.57
N SER A 50 8.02 -13.04 -19.80
CA SER A 50 8.38 -12.30 -21.02
C SER A 50 7.48 -11.08 -21.25
N ASP A 51 7.95 -10.15 -22.08
CA ASP A 51 7.17 -8.99 -22.53
C ASP A 51 5.83 -9.37 -23.19
N SER A 52 5.81 -10.46 -23.96
CA SER A 52 4.60 -11.01 -24.59
C SER A 52 3.58 -11.47 -23.56
N THR A 53 4.04 -12.17 -22.52
CA THR A 53 3.21 -12.64 -21.41
C THR A 53 2.69 -11.46 -20.59
N TYR A 54 3.54 -10.46 -20.31
CA TYR A 54 3.12 -9.22 -19.65
C TYR A 54 1.99 -8.53 -20.43
N LYS A 55 2.16 -8.33 -21.75
CA LYS A 55 1.13 -7.70 -22.61
C LYS A 55 -0.18 -8.48 -22.59
N ARG A 56 -0.12 -9.81 -22.62
CA ARG A 56 -1.30 -10.68 -22.47
C ARG A 56 -1.96 -10.47 -21.11
N LEU A 57 -1.21 -10.47 -20.01
CA LEU A 57 -1.75 -10.28 -18.66
C LEU A 57 -2.41 -8.91 -18.47
N VAL A 58 -1.86 -7.86 -19.10
CA VAL A 58 -2.49 -6.53 -19.11
C VAL A 58 -3.76 -6.54 -19.96
N LYS A 59 -3.74 -7.19 -21.13
CA LYS A 59 -4.91 -7.33 -22.01
C LYS A 59 -6.05 -8.13 -21.37
N ASP A 60 -5.71 -9.18 -20.63
CA ASP A 60 -6.65 -10.04 -19.90
C ASP A 60 -7.10 -9.41 -18.56
N GLU A 61 -6.73 -8.15 -18.31
CA GLU A 61 -7.03 -7.37 -17.10
C GLU A 61 -6.56 -8.02 -15.78
N VAL A 62 -5.62 -8.98 -15.87
CA VAL A 62 -4.98 -9.60 -14.70
C VAL A 62 -4.03 -8.60 -14.05
N LEU A 63 -3.26 -7.88 -14.86
CA LEU A 63 -2.42 -6.77 -14.42
C LEU A 63 -3.09 -5.45 -14.81
N LYS A 64 -3.30 -4.56 -13.84
CA LYS A 64 -3.98 -3.27 -14.05
C LYS A 64 -2.99 -2.10 -13.85
N PRO A 65 -2.29 -1.68 -14.92
CA PRO A 65 -1.36 -0.56 -14.81
C PRO A 65 -2.11 0.75 -14.57
N MET A 66 -1.58 1.57 -13.69
CA MET A 66 -1.89 2.99 -13.65
C MET A 66 -1.11 3.69 -14.77
N LYS A 67 -1.84 4.36 -15.67
CA LYS A 67 -1.25 5.17 -16.74
C LYS A 67 -0.83 6.51 -16.14
N LEU A 68 0.45 6.65 -15.82
CA LEU A 68 1.05 7.91 -15.37
C LEU A 68 1.88 8.52 -16.51
N LEU A 69 2.06 9.84 -16.52
CA LEU A 69 2.90 10.55 -17.49
C LEU A 69 4.34 10.00 -17.43
N GLY A 70 4.66 9.03 -18.28
CA GLY A 70 5.92 8.28 -18.25
C GLY A 70 5.79 6.76 -18.38
N GLY A 71 4.56 6.21 -18.42
CA GLY A 71 4.31 4.81 -18.75
C GLY A 71 3.45 4.06 -17.73
N ASP A 72 3.51 2.73 -17.81
CA ASP A 72 2.78 1.83 -16.91
C ASP A 72 3.44 1.79 -15.53
N ARG A 73 2.65 2.06 -14.50
CA ARG A 73 3.04 1.89 -13.09
C ARG A 73 2.09 0.93 -12.39
N PHE A 74 2.62 0.17 -11.45
CA PHE A 74 1.85 -0.79 -10.67
C PHE A 74 2.16 -0.62 -9.19
N TYR A 75 1.16 -0.75 -8.34
CA TYR A 75 1.44 -1.01 -6.94
C TYR A 75 1.91 -2.45 -6.80
N LYS A 76 3.04 -2.67 -6.12
CA LYS A 76 3.59 -4.02 -5.87
C LYS A 76 2.55 -4.98 -5.30
N LYS A 77 1.72 -4.48 -4.37
CA LYS A 77 0.63 -5.26 -3.76
C LYS A 77 -0.35 -5.78 -4.81
N ASP A 78 -0.82 -4.94 -5.72
CA ASP A 78 -1.77 -5.32 -6.77
C ASP A 78 -1.20 -6.42 -7.69
N VAL A 79 0.11 -6.36 -7.97
CA VAL A 79 0.80 -7.37 -8.77
C VAL A 79 0.88 -8.71 -8.03
N LEU A 80 1.17 -8.69 -6.72
CA LEU A 80 1.19 -9.90 -5.89
C LEU A 80 -0.21 -10.51 -5.74
N ASP A 81 -1.23 -9.68 -5.51
CA ASP A 81 -2.62 -10.12 -5.41
C ASP A 81 -3.09 -10.74 -6.74
N ALA A 82 -2.72 -10.14 -7.87
CA ALA A 82 -2.98 -10.70 -9.21
C ALA A 82 -2.29 -12.05 -9.42
N LEU A 83 -1.05 -12.21 -8.95
CA LEU A 83 -0.31 -13.47 -9.01
C LEU A 83 -1.00 -14.56 -8.18
N GLU A 84 -1.42 -14.24 -6.96
CA GLU A 84 -2.11 -15.18 -6.09
C GLU A 84 -3.46 -15.60 -6.68
N LEU A 85 -4.24 -14.65 -7.21
CA LEU A 85 -5.49 -14.94 -7.91
C LEU A 85 -5.29 -15.79 -9.16
N SER A 86 -4.22 -15.53 -9.93
CA SER A 86 -3.89 -16.32 -11.12
C SER A 86 -3.51 -17.75 -10.77
N ARG A 87 -2.71 -17.96 -9.71
CA ARG A 87 -2.37 -19.29 -9.17
C ARG A 87 -3.62 -20.05 -8.71
N LYS A 88 -4.52 -19.39 -7.97
CA LYS A 88 -5.80 -19.98 -7.55
C LYS A 88 -6.69 -20.40 -8.73
N LYS A 89 -6.60 -19.69 -9.84
CA LYS A 89 -7.35 -19.98 -11.08
C LYS A 89 -6.61 -20.92 -12.04
N GLY A 90 -5.40 -21.39 -11.69
CA GLY A 90 -4.59 -22.28 -12.51
C GLY A 90 -4.07 -21.67 -13.82
N LYS A 91 -3.96 -20.33 -13.89
CA LYS A 91 -3.52 -19.60 -15.11
C LYS A 91 -2.00 -19.30 -15.14
N LEU A 92 -1.32 -19.41 -14.01
CA LEU A 92 0.13 -19.26 -13.82
C LEU A 92 0.67 -20.38 -12.94
#